data_AF-A0A944S6M0-F1
#
_entry.id   AF-A0A944S6M0-F1
#
_cell.length_a   1.000
_cell.length_b   1.000
_cell.length_c   1.000
_cell.angle_alpha   90.00
_cell.angle_beta   90.00
_cell.angle_gamma   90.00
#
_symmetry.space_group_name_H-M   'P 1'
#
loop_
_entity.id
_entity.type
_entity.pdbx_description
1 polymer ?
#
loop_
_entity_poly.entity_id
_entity_poly.type
_entity_poly.pdbx_seq_one_letter_code
_entity_poly.pdbx_strand_id
1 'polypeptide(L)'
;VGLVIMLGNMGGDPASLGAGMAVAMLTTLYGVIFAQMVFNPAAVKLEQKEQMIRFRNTLLIEGFLMLADQKPGREIQDKLNSYLAPKAWFDIAED
;
A
#
# COMPACT_ATOMS: atom_id res chain seq x y z
N VAL A 1 16.68 24.31 -5.91
CA VAL A 1 16.81 25.30 -7.02
C VAL A 1 16.46 26.71 -6.56
N GLY A 2 15.27 26.98 -5.98
CA GLY A 2 14.90 28.32 -5.52
C GLY A 2 15.87 28.95 -4.51
N LEU A 3 16.33 28.20 -3.50
CA LEU A 3 17.34 28.68 -2.54
C LEU A 3 18.69 29.04 -3.18
N VAL A 4 19.08 28.38 -4.28
CA VAL A 4 20.33 28.68 -5.00
C VAL A 4 20.22 30.04 -5.70
N ILE A 5 19.05 30.35 -6.26
CA ILE A 5 18.75 31.64 -6.91
C ILE A 5 18.70 32.78 -5.88
N MET A 6 18.21 32.49 -4.67
CA MET A 6 18.18 33.46 -3.57
C MET A 6 19.58 33.77 -3.03
N LEU A 7 20.43 32.76 -2.83
CA LEU A 7 21.80 32.95 -2.36
C LEU A 7 22.69 33.63 -3.41
N GLY A 8 22.44 33.40 -4.70
CA GLY A 8 23.16 34.08 -5.80
C GLY A 8 22.85 35.58 -5.95
N ASN A 9 21.71 36.05 -5.43
CA ASN A 9 21.27 37.45 -5.52
C ASN A 9 21.25 38.17 -4.16
N MET A 10 21.93 37.63 -3.14
CA MET A 10 21.90 38.15 -1.77
C MET A 10 22.49 39.57 -1.63
N GLY A 11 23.22 40.06 -2.63
CA GLY A 11 23.75 41.44 -2.71
C GLY A 11 23.05 42.38 -3.70
N GLY A 12 21.93 41.96 -4.32
CA GLY A 12 21.20 42.72 -5.35
C GLY A 12 19.80 43.21 -4.92
N ASP A 13 19.02 43.73 -5.87
CA ASP A 13 17.68 44.32 -5.65
C ASP A 13 16.69 43.35 -4.95
N PRO A 14 15.92 43.80 -3.92
CA PRO A 14 14.98 42.97 -3.17
C PRO A 14 13.91 42.25 -4.02
N ALA A 15 13.58 42.79 -5.19
CA ALA A 15 12.64 42.19 -6.13
C ALA A 15 13.11 40.83 -6.68
N SER A 16 14.42 40.65 -6.86
CA SER A 16 15.02 39.40 -7.34
C SER A 16 14.98 38.27 -6.29
N LEU A 17 14.99 38.63 -5.01
CA LEU A 17 14.87 37.70 -3.88
C LEU A 17 13.46 37.08 -3.83
N GLY A 18 12.42 37.89 -4.04
CA GLY A 18 11.02 37.45 -4.00
C GLY A 18 10.70 36.40 -5.06
N ALA A 19 11.26 36.53 -6.26
CA ALA A 19 11.09 35.54 -7.33
C ALA A 19 11.71 34.17 -6.97
N GLY A 20 12.90 34.16 -6.37
CA GLY A 20 13.55 32.93 -5.90
C GLY A 20 12.78 32.22 -4.78
N MET A 21 12.16 33.00 -3.88
CA MET A 21 11.32 32.49 -2.79
C MET A 21 10.04 31.83 -3.32
N ALA A 22 9.35 32.49 -4.26
CA ALA A 22 8.11 31.99 -4.84
C ALA A 22 8.31 30.64 -5.52
N VAL A 23 9.39 30.48 -6.28
CA VAL A 23 9.73 29.20 -6.92
C VAL A 23 10.02 28.12 -5.88
N ALA A 24 10.77 28.45 -4.82
CA ALA A 24 11.05 27.49 -3.73
C ALA A 24 9.75 26.97 -3.11
N MET A 25 8.85 27.88 -2.70
CA MET A 25 7.58 27.52 -2.05
C MET A 25 6.63 26.75 -2.97
N LEU A 26 6.52 27.13 -4.25
CA LEU A 26 5.70 26.39 -5.22
C LEU A 26 6.23 24.98 -5.42
N THR A 27 7.55 24.81 -5.51
CA THR A 27 8.14 23.48 -5.69
C THR A 27 7.86 22.60 -4.46
N THR A 28 7.90 23.17 -3.24
CA THR A 28 7.52 22.44 -2.01
C THR A 28 6.04 22.10 -1.98
N LEU A 29 5.17 23.05 -2.36
CA LEU A 29 3.72 22.85 -2.41
C LEU A 29 3.34 21.73 -3.39
N TYR A 30 3.82 21.81 -4.63
CA TYR A 30 3.55 20.77 -5.62
C TYR A 30 4.12 19.42 -5.17
N GLY A 31 5.33 19.38 -4.62
CA GLY A 31 5.94 18.15 -4.12
C GLY A 31 5.09 17.47 -3.02
N VAL A 32 4.64 18.25 -2.03
CA VAL A 32 3.80 17.73 -0.93
C VAL A 32 2.43 17.27 -1.42
N ILE A 33 1.80 18.02 -2.33
CA ILE A 33 0.52 17.63 -2.93
C ILE A 33 0.66 16.30 -3.67
N PHE A 34 1.67 16.14 -4.52
CA PHE A 34 1.89 14.86 -5.23
C PHE A 34 2.20 13.72 -4.26
N ALA A 35 3.04 13.94 -3.25
CA ALA A 35 3.39 12.94 -2.24
C ALA A 35 2.16 12.41 -1.49
N GLN A 36 1.34 13.32 -0.95
CA GLN A 36 0.22 12.92 -0.11
C GLN A 36 -1.03 12.51 -0.90
N MET A 37 -1.30 13.15 -2.04
CA MET A 37 -2.54 12.92 -2.80
C MET A 37 -2.42 11.80 -3.84
N VAL A 38 -1.23 11.53 -4.37
CA VAL A 38 -1.05 10.54 -5.44
C VAL A 38 -0.28 9.33 -4.94
N PHE A 39 0.93 9.53 -4.41
CA PHE A 39 1.80 8.40 -4.05
C PHE A 39 1.30 7.65 -2.81
N ASN A 40 0.84 8.36 -1.79
CA ASN A 40 0.37 7.73 -0.55
C ASN A 40 -0.87 6.81 -0.77
N PRO A 41 -1.96 7.25 -1.43
CA PRO A 41 -3.09 6.35 -1.69
C PRO A 41 -2.75 5.24 -2.69
N ALA A 42 -1.82 5.47 -3.62
CA ALA A 42 -1.33 4.41 -4.51
C ALA A 42 -0.59 3.30 -3.73
N ALA A 43 0.27 3.69 -2.78
CA ALA A 43 0.98 2.75 -1.91
C ALA A 43 0.02 1.92 -1.07
N VAL A 44 -0.96 2.56 -0.40
CA VAL A 44 -1.97 1.87 0.42
C VAL A 44 -2.77 0.86 -0.41
N LYS A 45 -3.19 1.23 -1.64
CA LYS A 45 -3.92 0.32 -2.53
C LYS A 45 -3.07 -0.89 -2.93
N LEU A 46 -1.77 -0.69 -3.16
CA LEU A 46 -0.85 -1.77 -3.49
C LEU A 46 -0.68 -2.73 -2.31
N GLU A 47 -0.48 -2.18 -1.12
CA GLU A 47 -0.33 -2.95 0.12
C GLU A 47 -1.58 -3.76 0.45
N GLN A 48 -2.78 -3.17 0.29
CA GLN A 48 -4.04 -3.91 0.46
C GLN A 48 -4.16 -5.10 -0.50
N LYS A 49 -3.80 -4.91 -1.79
CA LYS A 49 -3.79 -6.01 -2.77
C LYS A 49 -2.78 -7.09 -2.40
N GLU A 50 -1.63 -6.67 -1.91
CA GLU A 50 -0.55 -7.56 -1.50
C GLU A 50 -0.95 -8.40 -0.29
N GLN A 51 -1.57 -7.81 0.72
CA GLN A 51 -2.12 -8.52 1.88
C GLN A 51 -3.18 -9.55 1.47
N MET A 52 -4.08 -9.22 0.54
CA MET A 52 -5.07 -10.19 0.04
C MET A 52 -4.42 -11.38 -0.67
N ILE A 53 -3.41 -11.14 -1.51
CA ILE A 53 -2.67 -12.20 -2.21
C ILE A 53 -1.89 -13.06 -1.22
N ARG A 54 -1.22 -12.43 -0.24
CA ARG A 54 -0.51 -13.14 0.83
C ARG A 54 -1.44 -14.06 1.60
N PHE A 55 -2.57 -13.53 2.07
CA PHE A 55 -3.56 -14.31 2.80
C PHE A 55 -4.05 -15.53 2.00
N ARG A 56 -4.39 -15.33 0.72
CA ARG A 56 -4.76 -16.43 -0.17
C ARG A 56 -3.66 -17.49 -0.29
N ASN A 57 -2.42 -17.06 -0.49
CA ASN A 57 -1.30 -18.00 -0.64
C ASN A 57 -1.02 -18.76 0.67
N THR A 58 -1.16 -18.10 1.83
CA THR A 58 -1.06 -18.76 3.14
C THR A 58 -2.14 -19.83 3.31
N LEU A 59 -3.39 -19.55 2.93
CA LEU A 59 -4.46 -20.55 2.97
C LEU A 59 -4.19 -21.74 2.06
N LEU A 60 -3.68 -21.50 0.84
CA LEU A 60 -3.32 -22.58 -0.08
C LEU A 60 -2.20 -23.46 0.49
N ILE A 61 -1.14 -22.85 1.05
CA ILE A 61 -0.03 -23.60 1.65
C ILE A 61 -0.52 -24.45 2.82
N GLU A 62 -1.34 -23.89 3.71
CA GLU A 62 -1.91 -24.63 4.84
C GLU A 62 -2.79 -25.79 4.35
N GLY A 63 -3.61 -25.57 3.32
CA GLY A 63 -4.41 -26.63 2.69
C GLY A 63 -3.55 -27.74 2.09
N PHE A 64 -2.48 -27.40 1.37
CA PHE A 64 -1.54 -28.38 0.83
C PHE A 64 -0.82 -29.17 1.92
N LEU A 65 -0.45 -28.52 3.03
CA LEU A 65 0.18 -29.18 4.17
C LEU A 65 -0.75 -30.24 4.78
N MET A 66 -2.03 -29.90 4.98
CA MET A 66 -3.01 -30.84 5.53
C MET A 66 -3.32 -32.01 4.58
N LEU A 67 -3.27 -31.78 3.27
CA LEU A 67 -3.37 -32.84 2.27
C LEU A 67 -2.16 -33.78 2.32
N ALA A 68 -0.95 -33.23 2.50
CA ALA A 68 0.27 -34.03 2.66
C ALA A 68 0.26 -34.88 3.94
N ASP A 69 -0.29 -34.33 5.02
CA ASP A 69 -0.46 -35.03 6.32
C ASP A 69 -1.61 -36.05 6.32
N GLN A 70 -2.33 -36.24 5.20
CA GLN A 70 -3.48 -37.15 5.07
C GLN A 70 -4.55 -36.95 6.15
N LYS A 71 -4.80 -35.69 6.55
CA LYS A 71 -5.88 -35.39 7.49
C LYS A 71 -7.25 -35.69 6.87
N PRO A 72 -8.24 -36.14 7.67
CA PRO A 72 -9.59 -36.38 7.17
C PRO A 72 -10.18 -35.09 6.60
N GLY A 73 -10.82 -35.17 5.43
CA GLY A 73 -11.29 -33.99 4.67
C GLY A 73 -12.19 -33.04 5.47
N ARG A 74 -12.93 -33.56 6.45
CA ARG A 74 -13.76 -32.77 7.36
C ARG A 74 -12.94 -31.87 8.29
N GLU A 75 -11.79 -32.35 8.79
CA GLU A 75 -10.88 -31.55 9.62
C GLU A 75 -10.21 -30.45 8.79
N ILE A 76 -9.87 -30.75 7.52
CA ILE A 76 -9.32 -29.76 6.58
C ILE A 76 -10.36 -28.66 6.30
N GLN A 77 -11.61 -29.05 6.05
CA GLN A 77 -12.72 -28.15 5.84
C GLN A 77 -12.97 -27.23 7.04
N ASP A 78 -13.10 -27.79 8.25
CA ASP A 78 -13.33 -27.01 9.48
C ASP A 78 -12.20 -25.99 9.70
N LYS A 79 -10.96 -26.40 9.44
CA LYS A 79 -9.80 -25.54 9.61
C LYS A 79 -9.73 -24.44 8.56
N LEU A 80 -9.97 -24.73 7.28
CA LEU A 80 -10.02 -23.72 6.22
C LEU A 80 -11.22 -22.76 6.39
N ASN A 81 -12.38 -23.28 6.78
CA ASN A 81 -13.58 -22.48 7.09
C ASN A 81 -13.37 -21.54 8.28
N SER A 82 -12.49 -21.88 9.23
CA SER A 82 -12.15 -20.98 10.35
C SER A 82 -11.46 -19.68 9.92
N TYR A 83 -10.81 -19.66 8.75
CA TYR A 83 -10.20 -18.47 8.18
C TYR A 83 -11.15 -17.66 7.28
N LEU A 84 -12.31 -18.22 6.93
CA LEU A 84 -13.30 -17.62 6.05
C LEU A 84 -14.42 -16.98 6.88
N ALA A 85 -15.01 -15.91 6.34
CA ALA A 85 -16.23 -15.35 6.94
C ALA A 85 -17.37 -16.38 6.85
N PRO A 86 -18.32 -16.40 7.82
CA PRO A 86 -19.39 -17.40 7.88
C PRO A 86 -20.22 -17.55 6.59
N LYS A 87 -20.30 -16.49 5.79
CA LYS A 87 -21.01 -16.47 4.50
C LYS A 87 -20.30 -17.25 3.38
N ALA A 88 -19.00 -17.48 3.51
CA ALA A 88 -18.16 -18.16 2.52
C ALA A 88 -17.74 -19.56 2.97
N TRP A 89 -18.39 -20.11 4.00
CA TRP A 89 -18.14 -21.48 4.43
C TRP A 89 -18.55 -22.46 3.34
N PHE A 90 -17.66 -23.41 3.07
CA PHE A 90 -17.90 -24.50 2.14
C PHE A 90 -18.35 -25.73 2.93
N ASP A 91 -19.44 -26.38 2.52
CA ASP A 91 -19.90 -27.64 3.11
C ASP A 91 -19.87 -28.81 2.13
N ILE A 92 -19.13 -29.87 2.49
CA ILE A 92 -19.01 -31.11 1.71
C ILE A 92 -20.32 -31.93 1.82
N ALA A 93 -21.14 -31.68 2.85
CA ALA A 93 -22.41 -32.39 3.04
C ALA A 93 -23.58 -31.85 2.17
N GLU A 94 -23.38 -30.72 1.48
CA GLU A 94 -24.40 -30.10 0.62
C GLU A 94 -24.34 -30.59 -0.85
N ASP A 95 -23.33 -31.39 -1.24
CA ASP A 95 -23.12 -31.98 -2.58
C ASP A 95 -23.25 -33.52 -2.61
#